data_AF-A0A9C7PXQ8-F1
#
_entry.id   AF-A0A9C7PXQ8-F1
#
_cell.length_a   1.000
_cell.length_b   1.000
_cell.length_c   1.000
_cell.angle_alpha   90.00
_cell.angle_beta   90.00
_cell.angle_gamma   90.00
#
_symmetry.space_group_name_H-M   'P 1'
#
loop_
_entity.id
_entity.type
_entity.pdbx_description
1 polymer ?
#
loop_
_entity_poly.entity_id
_entity_poly.type
_entity_poly.pdbx_seq_one_letter_code
_entity_poly.pdbx_strand_id
1 'polypeptide(L)'
;MREEKCRNVPVGFVSFPSTPTQPIHLQRIHNKRAQLPVLVTTQRRSNRKPIVVSTVQSVPSIYQATDERISNTSEWKALEEHAKNVISKTHLRDLVNDDKRSEKLWAEFDGCILDYSRQRVIPETMKLLFALAKKAKLEEKKEAMFRGYKINVTEDRSVLHTALRAPKGTQLYIDGVDIVDEVWQVLEKIRTFSDRVRNGQHVGVTGRPIKNFIAIGIGGSYLGPEFLHEALRTEKVASAAAGDRVLRFLSNVDPVDVKRATDKLNPEETMAIVVSKTFTTRETSINAKTIKDWLIYHLGDSAETIKKHMVACSTNLDKVVKFGIAPENMFPFWDWVGGRYSVCSAVGALPISLQYSFDVFERFLKGAHSMDTHFRYAPLEGNLPVLLGLLGVWNMSFLNYNARAIHPYSEALLRFPAHIQQLDMESNGKHVNIFGEVVDYPVGEIDFGEPGTNGQHSFFQLLHMGQVVPCDFIGFIESQNPVCEEGEPVSNHDELMANFFAQPDALAFGKTADEVRQEGKPEWLIPHMVFTGNRPSSCLLMPVLDAYVTGQLLALYEHRTAVQGFIWEINSFDQFGVELGKVLANKVRKQLNESRYFNKKISGFNHSTTKLLNRYMEGSVGCAFEHVFHYEDE
;
A
#
# COMPACT_ATOMS: atom_id res chain seq x y z
N MET A 1 -48.22 43.45 -7.29
CA MET A 1 -47.08 44.39 -7.41
C MET A 1 -46.13 43.85 -8.46
N ARG A 2 -46.11 44.54 -9.61
CA ARG A 2 -45.16 44.53 -10.74
C ARG A 2 -44.75 43.21 -11.41
N GLU A 3 -45.39 43.00 -12.56
CA GLU A 3 -44.90 42.30 -13.74
C GLU A 3 -43.84 43.11 -14.54
N GLU A 4 -43.25 42.40 -15.51
CA GLU A 4 -42.86 42.84 -16.87
C GLU A 4 -41.38 43.23 -17.14
N LYS A 5 -40.66 42.43 -17.95
CA LYS A 5 -40.38 42.75 -19.38
C LYS A 5 -39.42 41.77 -20.09
N CYS A 6 -39.91 41.20 -21.19
CA CYS A 6 -39.11 40.71 -22.32
C CYS A 6 -38.64 41.88 -23.22
N ARG A 7 -37.50 41.74 -23.91
CA ARG A 7 -37.21 42.35 -25.23
C ARG A 7 -35.97 41.74 -25.93
N ASN A 8 -36.25 41.12 -27.08
CA ASN A 8 -35.56 41.06 -28.39
C ASN A 8 -34.04 41.22 -28.59
N VAL A 9 -33.55 40.33 -29.46
CA VAL A 9 -32.27 40.20 -30.21
C VAL A 9 -31.94 41.43 -31.10
N PRO A 10 -30.68 41.60 -31.56
CA PRO A 10 -30.40 41.25 -32.97
C PRO A 10 -28.99 40.69 -33.29
N VAL A 11 -28.92 40.12 -34.49
CA VAL A 11 -27.82 39.49 -35.23
C VAL A 11 -26.71 40.50 -35.62
N GLY A 12 -25.45 40.05 -35.66
CA GLY A 12 -24.32 40.79 -36.24
C GLY A 12 -23.26 39.86 -36.85
N PHE A 13 -23.09 39.97 -38.17
CA PHE A 13 -22.04 39.37 -39.02
C PHE A 13 -20.68 40.07 -38.85
N VAL A 14 -19.67 39.58 -39.61
CA VAL A 14 -18.36 40.20 -40.01
C VAL A 14 -17.17 39.54 -39.28
N SER A 15 -16.01 39.16 -39.86
CA SER A 15 -15.49 38.86 -41.21
C SER A 15 -14.01 38.46 -41.03
N PHE A 16 -13.44 37.63 -41.91
CA PHE A 16 -11.98 37.36 -41.99
C PHE A 16 -11.16 38.62 -42.37
N PRO A 17 -9.84 38.61 -42.12
CA PRO A 17 -8.95 38.78 -43.28
C PRO A 17 -7.70 37.88 -43.33
N SER A 18 -7.50 37.38 -44.55
CA SER A 18 -6.30 37.06 -45.33
C SER A 18 -4.89 37.42 -44.84
N THR A 19 -3.97 36.48 -45.11
CA THR A 19 -2.52 36.64 -45.31
C THR A 19 -2.14 37.61 -46.43
N PRO A 20 -0.89 38.12 -46.42
CA PRO A 20 -0.07 38.02 -47.65
C PRO A 20 1.43 37.66 -47.44
N THR A 21 1.86 36.71 -48.27
CA THR A 21 3.12 36.48 -49.01
C THR A 21 4.41 37.33 -48.81
N GLN A 22 5.54 36.63 -48.50
CA GLN A 22 6.90 36.55 -49.15
C GLN A 22 7.74 37.82 -49.46
N PRO A 23 9.10 37.78 -49.65
CA PRO A 23 9.94 36.64 -50.11
C PRO A 23 11.33 36.42 -49.46
N ILE A 24 11.95 35.36 -49.99
CA ILE A 24 13.25 34.72 -49.75
C ILE A 24 14.45 35.60 -50.20
N HIS A 25 15.57 35.55 -49.46
CA HIS A 25 16.90 35.84 -50.00
C HIS A 25 17.90 34.73 -49.69
N LEU A 26 18.45 34.14 -50.76
CA LEU A 26 19.55 33.17 -50.80
C LEU A 26 20.90 33.89 -50.72
N GLN A 27 21.81 33.44 -49.83
CA GLN A 27 23.26 33.53 -50.05
C GLN A 27 23.99 32.27 -49.52
N ARG A 28 24.30 31.39 -50.48
CA ARG A 28 25.56 30.65 -50.74
C ARG A 28 26.81 31.33 -50.12
N ILE A 29 27.91 30.72 -49.63
CA ILE A 29 28.64 29.46 -49.92
C ILE A 29 29.66 29.20 -48.76
N HIS A 30 30.01 27.95 -48.42
CA HIS A 30 31.36 27.32 -48.55
C HIS A 30 31.60 26.10 -47.63
N ASN A 31 31.96 24.99 -48.29
CA ASN A 31 32.57 23.78 -47.75
C ASN A 31 33.87 24.09 -46.99
N LYS A 32 34.05 23.51 -45.80
CA LYS A 32 35.35 22.97 -45.36
C LYS A 32 35.14 21.72 -44.51
N ARG A 33 35.77 20.64 -44.97
CA ARG A 33 35.97 19.36 -44.25
C ARG A 33 36.76 19.59 -42.97
N ALA A 34 36.36 18.93 -41.89
CA ALA A 34 37.28 18.45 -40.86
C ALA A 34 36.75 17.10 -40.35
N GLN A 35 37.61 16.09 -40.45
CA GLN A 35 37.39 14.72 -40.01
C GLN A 35 37.32 14.67 -38.48
N LEU A 36 36.38 13.89 -37.93
CA LEU A 36 36.41 13.40 -36.56
C LEU A 36 36.22 11.87 -36.58
N PRO A 37 36.92 11.15 -35.67
CA PRO A 37 37.23 9.74 -35.85
C PRO A 37 36.06 8.82 -35.50
N VAL A 38 36.01 7.70 -36.22
CA VAL A 38 35.14 6.55 -35.96
C VAL A 38 35.51 5.94 -34.60
N LEU A 39 34.66 6.16 -33.59
CA LEU A 39 34.67 5.39 -32.36
C LEU A 39 33.83 4.13 -32.59
N VAL A 40 34.54 3.03 -32.78
CA VAL A 40 34.02 1.67 -32.81
C VAL A 40 33.33 1.40 -31.47
N THR A 41 32.00 1.43 -31.45
CA THR A 41 31.22 0.92 -30.32
C THR A 41 31.27 -0.60 -30.36
N THR A 42 32.16 -1.17 -29.55
CA THR A 42 32.10 -2.59 -29.20
C THR A 42 30.78 -2.87 -28.50
N GLN A 43 29.83 -3.45 -29.24
CA GLN A 43 28.68 -4.15 -28.65
C GLN A 43 29.23 -5.30 -27.80
N ARG A 44 29.37 -5.07 -26.49
CA ARG A 44 29.42 -6.16 -25.52
C ARG A 44 28.04 -6.81 -25.52
N ARG A 45 27.88 -7.87 -26.33
CA ARG A 45 26.84 -8.87 -26.15
C ARG A 45 26.95 -9.36 -24.70
N SER A 46 25.95 -9.05 -23.88
CA SER A 46 25.80 -9.67 -22.57
C SER A 46 25.41 -11.13 -22.80
N ASN A 47 26.41 -12.00 -22.84
CA ASN A 47 26.20 -13.44 -22.67
C ASN A 47 25.81 -13.70 -21.20
N ARG A 48 24.61 -13.30 -20.80
CA ARG A 48 23.96 -13.90 -19.62
C ARG A 48 23.16 -15.08 -20.15
N LYS A 49 23.69 -16.30 -19.93
CA LYS A 49 22.94 -17.53 -20.15
C LYS A 49 21.65 -17.45 -19.29
N PRO A 50 20.49 -17.84 -19.82
CA PRO A 50 19.30 -18.00 -18.99
C PRO A 50 19.62 -19.02 -17.89
N ILE A 51 19.41 -18.64 -16.63
CA ILE A 51 19.49 -19.58 -15.52
C ILE A 51 18.20 -20.39 -15.56
N VAL A 52 18.25 -21.54 -16.21
CA VAL A 52 17.20 -22.56 -16.10
C VAL A 52 17.29 -23.13 -14.69
N VAL A 53 16.43 -22.68 -13.79
CA VAL A 53 16.25 -23.34 -12.49
C VAL A 53 15.34 -24.55 -12.75
N SER A 54 15.95 -25.71 -13.00
CA SER A 54 15.22 -26.97 -13.14
C SER A 54 14.70 -27.44 -11.78
N THR A 55 13.39 -27.65 -11.71
CA THR A 55 12.65 -28.59 -10.83
C THR A 55 12.91 -28.55 -9.32
N VAL A 56 11.87 -28.15 -8.58
CA VAL A 56 11.58 -28.36 -7.14
C VAL A 56 12.80 -28.22 -6.23
N GLN A 57 13.04 -27.01 -5.73
CA GLN A 57 14.06 -26.80 -4.71
C GLN A 57 13.40 -26.61 -3.35
N SER A 58 13.52 -27.65 -2.53
CA SER A 58 13.23 -27.65 -1.10
C SER A 58 13.65 -26.34 -0.42
N VAL A 59 12.96 -25.98 0.66
CA VAL A 59 13.32 -24.90 1.59
C VAL A 59 14.86 -24.85 1.76
N PRO A 60 15.52 -23.74 1.37
CA PRO A 60 16.98 -23.66 1.45
C PRO A 60 17.47 -23.94 2.87
N SER A 61 18.68 -24.47 3.03
CA SER A 61 19.23 -24.84 4.35
C SER A 61 19.26 -23.67 5.35
N ILE A 62 19.22 -22.42 4.88
CA ILE A 62 19.12 -21.21 5.71
C ILE A 62 17.77 -21.07 6.47
N TYR A 63 16.77 -21.87 6.11
CA TYR A 63 15.46 -21.96 6.76
C TYR A 63 15.29 -23.28 7.54
N GLN A 64 16.36 -24.04 7.73
CA GLN A 64 16.40 -25.19 8.65
C GLN A 64 16.84 -24.73 10.03
N ALA A 65 16.35 -25.40 11.08
CA ALA A 65 16.72 -25.10 12.46
C ALA A 65 18.24 -25.07 12.63
N THR A 66 18.73 -24.04 13.31
CA THR A 66 20.13 -23.93 13.71
C THR A 66 20.24 -24.15 15.21
N ASP A 67 21.42 -24.54 15.70
CA ASP A 67 21.65 -24.80 17.12
C ASP A 67 21.57 -23.53 18.00
N GLU A 68 21.52 -22.33 17.39
CA GLU A 68 21.58 -21.03 18.08
C GLU A 68 20.52 -20.06 17.55
N ARG A 69 19.62 -19.59 18.42
CA ARG A 69 18.65 -18.52 18.11
C ARG A 69 19.34 -17.20 17.80
N ILE A 70 18.77 -16.38 16.92
CA ILE A 70 19.33 -15.05 16.61
C ILE A 70 19.57 -14.17 17.86
N SER A 71 18.70 -14.26 18.88
CA SER A 71 18.82 -13.51 20.14
C SER A 71 19.97 -13.96 21.06
N ASN A 72 20.52 -15.15 20.82
CA ASN A 72 21.67 -15.69 21.56
C ASN A 72 23.02 -15.42 20.88
N THR A 73 22.98 -14.95 19.62
CA THR A 73 24.19 -14.68 18.84
C THR A 73 25.01 -13.52 19.42
N SER A 74 26.33 -13.55 19.17
CA SER A 74 27.23 -12.47 19.57
C SER A 74 26.82 -11.11 19.00
N GLU A 75 26.29 -11.08 17.78
CA GLU A 75 25.86 -9.87 17.07
C GLU A 75 24.65 -9.23 17.74
N TRP A 76 23.68 -10.04 18.16
CA TRP A 76 22.54 -9.56 18.94
C TRP A 76 22.97 -9.05 20.31
N LYS A 77 23.80 -9.81 21.03
CA LYS A 77 24.32 -9.38 22.35
C LYS A 77 25.15 -8.10 22.26
N ALA A 78 25.91 -7.92 21.18
CA ALA A 78 26.65 -6.68 20.94
C ALA A 78 25.70 -5.48 20.75
N LEU A 79 24.56 -5.64 20.07
CA LEU A 79 23.56 -4.58 19.94
C LEU A 79 22.84 -4.27 21.25
N GLU A 80 22.50 -5.28 22.06
CA GLU A 80 21.94 -5.10 23.42
C GLU A 80 22.91 -4.31 24.30
N GLU A 81 24.20 -4.69 24.29
CA GLU A 81 25.23 -4.02 25.05
C GLU A 81 25.46 -2.58 24.54
N HIS A 82 25.51 -2.40 23.22
CA HIS A 82 25.69 -1.09 22.59
C HIS A 82 24.53 -0.14 22.91
N ALA A 83 23.29 -0.62 22.88
CA ALA A 83 22.12 0.15 23.29
C ALA A 83 22.23 0.60 24.75
N LYS A 84 22.57 -0.34 25.65
CA LYS A 84 22.64 -0.12 27.09
C LYS A 84 23.81 0.76 27.53
N ASN A 85 24.99 0.56 26.95
CA ASN A 85 26.25 1.13 27.47
C ASN A 85 26.73 2.35 26.69
N VAL A 86 26.33 2.48 25.42
CA VAL A 86 26.77 3.55 24.51
C VAL A 86 25.60 4.47 24.17
N ILE A 87 24.56 3.95 23.51
CA ILE A 87 23.47 4.79 22.97
C ILE A 87 22.62 5.43 24.06
N SER A 88 22.45 4.77 25.20
CA SER A 88 21.77 5.33 26.39
C SER A 88 22.39 6.64 26.90
N LYS A 89 23.68 6.90 26.60
CA LYS A 89 24.42 8.10 27.00
C LYS A 89 24.44 9.19 25.94
N THR A 90 23.76 8.98 24.82
CA THR A 90 23.69 9.92 23.70
C THR A 90 22.30 10.54 23.58
N HIS A 91 22.26 11.76 23.03
CA HIS A 91 21.03 12.45 22.70
C HIS A 91 21.06 12.90 21.23
N LEU A 92 19.92 12.79 20.52
CA LEU A 92 19.82 13.20 19.12
C LEU A 92 20.27 14.64 18.85
N ARG A 93 19.91 15.61 19.70
CA ARG A 93 20.46 16.99 19.66
C ARG A 93 21.98 17.07 19.44
N ASP A 94 22.76 16.19 20.08
CA ASP A 94 24.22 16.20 19.95
C ASP A 94 24.64 15.45 18.68
N LEU A 95 23.95 14.34 18.38
CA LEU A 95 24.24 13.50 17.22
C LEU A 95 23.92 14.17 15.87
N VAL A 96 22.87 15.00 15.82
CA VAL A 96 22.45 15.71 14.60
C VAL A 96 23.40 16.90 14.31
N ASN A 97 23.98 17.49 15.35
CA ASN A 97 24.99 18.56 15.23
C ASN A 97 26.37 18.07 14.72
N ASP A 98 26.56 16.75 14.52
CA ASP A 98 27.71 16.20 13.81
C ASP A 98 27.40 16.09 12.31
N ASP A 99 27.71 17.14 11.56
CA ASP A 99 27.46 17.20 10.11
C ASP A 99 28.03 16.01 9.35
N LYS A 100 29.23 15.53 9.74
CA LYS A 100 29.89 14.39 9.09
C LYS A 100 29.15 13.07 9.34
N ARG A 101 28.47 12.95 10.48
CA ARG A 101 27.56 11.82 10.76
C ARG A 101 26.30 11.97 9.93
N SER A 102 25.67 13.14 9.95
CA SER A 102 24.42 13.41 9.23
C SER A 102 24.57 13.18 7.71
N GLU A 103 25.67 13.63 7.10
CA GLU A 103 26.01 13.38 5.68
C GLU A 103 26.09 11.88 5.33
N LYS A 104 26.46 11.02 6.31
CA LYS A 104 26.57 9.56 6.10
C LYS A 104 25.26 8.83 6.36
N LEU A 105 24.30 9.44 7.04
CA LEU A 105 22.99 8.86 7.34
C LEU A 105 21.94 9.34 6.32
N TRP A 106 22.34 9.18 5.06
CA TRP A 106 21.61 9.57 3.87
C TRP A 106 21.76 8.47 2.82
N ALA A 107 20.66 8.09 2.17
CA ALA A 107 20.69 7.17 1.04
C ALA A 107 19.69 7.64 -0.03
N GLU A 108 20.04 7.47 -1.30
CA GLU A 108 19.17 7.86 -2.41
C GLU A 108 19.16 6.77 -3.48
N PHE A 109 17.98 6.48 -4.00
CA PHE A 109 17.81 5.64 -5.18
C PHE A 109 16.64 6.13 -6.00
N ASP A 110 16.89 6.39 -7.30
CA ASP A 110 15.85 6.67 -8.29
C ASP A 110 14.86 7.76 -7.83
N GLY A 111 15.40 8.87 -7.30
CA GLY A 111 14.66 10.01 -6.78
C GLY A 111 14.06 9.83 -5.38
N CYS A 112 14.09 8.63 -4.81
CA CYS A 112 13.68 8.38 -3.42
C CYS A 112 14.87 8.63 -2.49
N ILE A 113 14.77 9.70 -1.69
CA ILE A 113 15.75 10.09 -0.69
C ILE A 113 15.29 9.57 0.67
N LEU A 114 16.22 8.97 1.42
CA LEU A 114 16.05 8.58 2.82
C LEU A 114 17.09 9.33 3.68
N ASP A 115 16.61 10.25 4.52
CA ASP A 115 17.35 10.82 5.64
C ASP A 115 16.99 10.03 6.91
N TYR A 116 18.00 9.42 7.53
CA TYR A 116 17.87 8.71 8.79
C TYR A 116 18.86 9.23 9.85
N SER A 117 19.32 10.47 9.68
CA SER A 117 20.21 11.17 10.62
C SER A 117 19.59 11.37 12.01
N ARG A 118 18.26 11.44 12.06
CA ARG A 118 17.45 11.58 13.29
C ARG A 118 17.08 10.25 13.93
N GLN A 119 17.71 9.14 13.52
CA GLN A 119 17.67 7.88 14.24
C GLN A 119 18.70 7.86 15.37
N ARG A 120 18.42 7.14 16.46
CA ARG A 120 19.33 6.98 17.62
C ARG A 120 20.45 5.98 17.31
N VAL A 121 21.23 6.28 16.28
CA VAL A 121 22.30 5.44 15.74
C VAL A 121 23.58 6.26 15.56
N ILE A 122 24.73 5.61 15.72
CA ILE A 122 26.05 6.12 15.34
C ILE A 122 26.69 5.17 14.32
N PRO A 123 27.82 5.50 13.69
CA PRO A 123 28.45 4.60 12.71
C PRO A 123 28.69 3.17 13.23
N GLU A 124 29.07 3.01 14.50
CA GLU A 124 29.22 1.69 15.11
C GLU A 124 27.86 0.95 15.24
N THR A 125 26.76 1.66 15.53
CA THR A 125 25.42 1.04 15.54
C THR A 125 25.09 0.44 14.19
N MET A 126 25.30 1.19 13.10
CA MET A 126 25.00 0.71 11.75
C MET A 126 25.87 -0.49 11.39
N LYS A 127 27.17 -0.45 11.72
CA LYS A 127 28.08 -1.58 11.54
C LYS A 127 27.60 -2.84 12.28
N LEU A 128 27.13 -2.71 13.52
CA LEU A 128 26.56 -3.83 14.28
C LEU A 128 25.25 -4.34 13.68
N LEU A 129 24.38 -3.45 13.17
CA LEU A 129 23.14 -3.84 12.48
C LEU A 129 23.43 -4.60 11.18
N PHE A 130 24.43 -4.19 10.40
CA PHE A 130 24.85 -4.93 9.20
C PHE A 130 25.49 -6.27 9.56
N ALA A 131 26.23 -6.35 10.67
CA ALA A 131 26.73 -7.63 11.18
C ALA A 131 25.59 -8.57 11.55
N LEU A 132 24.55 -8.08 12.24
CA LEU A 132 23.34 -8.86 12.53
C LEU A 132 22.64 -9.31 11.24
N ALA A 133 22.50 -8.42 10.26
CA ALA A 133 21.89 -8.75 8.97
C ALA A 133 22.63 -9.88 8.24
N LYS A 134 23.97 -9.85 8.29
CA LYS A 134 24.82 -10.91 7.75
C LYS A 134 24.67 -12.22 8.54
N LYS A 135 24.64 -12.16 9.87
CA LYS A 135 24.42 -13.34 10.73
C LYS A 135 23.05 -13.98 10.48
N ALA A 136 22.01 -13.16 10.28
CA ALA A 136 20.67 -13.59 9.91
C ALA A 136 20.53 -14.06 8.45
N LYS A 137 21.62 -14.04 7.65
CA LYS A 137 21.67 -14.46 6.24
C LYS A 137 20.67 -13.70 5.35
N LEU A 138 20.60 -12.38 5.55
CA LEU A 138 19.62 -11.53 4.87
C LEU A 138 19.75 -11.60 3.33
N GLU A 139 20.97 -11.55 2.79
CA GLU A 139 21.19 -11.60 1.34
C GLU A 139 20.72 -12.93 0.73
N GLU A 140 20.98 -14.05 1.41
CA GLU A 140 20.52 -15.36 0.98
C GLU A 140 19.00 -15.49 1.06
N LYS A 141 18.36 -14.95 2.10
CA LYS A 141 16.89 -14.93 2.24
C LYS A 141 16.22 -14.05 1.18
N LYS A 142 16.82 -12.88 0.88
CA LYS A 142 16.41 -12.02 -0.25
C LYS A 142 16.44 -12.78 -1.57
N GLU A 143 17.59 -13.39 -1.89
CA GLU A 143 17.73 -14.13 -3.15
C GLU A 143 16.80 -15.36 -3.19
N ALA A 144 16.55 -16.01 -2.06
CA ALA A 144 15.59 -17.11 -1.97
C ALA A 144 14.17 -16.66 -2.32
N MET A 145 13.73 -15.48 -1.87
CA MET A 145 12.45 -14.90 -2.26
C MET A 145 12.38 -14.68 -3.78
N PHE A 146 13.36 -13.99 -4.36
CA PHE A 146 13.38 -13.67 -5.79
C PHE A 146 13.55 -14.88 -6.72
N ARG A 147 14.10 -15.99 -6.21
CA ARG A 147 14.19 -17.25 -6.95
C ARG A 147 12.94 -18.13 -6.82
N GLY A 148 11.99 -17.72 -5.98
CA GLY A 148 10.74 -18.43 -5.81
C GLY A 148 10.85 -19.70 -4.98
N TYR A 149 11.84 -19.80 -4.09
CA TYR A 149 11.84 -20.86 -3.09
C TYR A 149 10.62 -20.74 -2.17
N LYS A 150 10.23 -21.87 -1.59
CA LYS A 150 9.09 -21.96 -0.67
C LYS A 150 9.41 -21.39 0.71
N ILE A 151 9.67 -20.08 0.79
CA ILE A 151 10.09 -19.40 2.02
C ILE A 151 8.94 -19.15 3.00
N ASN A 152 7.68 -19.30 2.57
CA ASN A 152 6.55 -19.42 3.47
C ASN A 152 6.49 -20.88 3.96
N VAL A 153 7.32 -21.20 4.95
CA VAL A 153 7.61 -22.57 5.39
C VAL A 153 6.42 -23.26 6.06
N THR A 154 5.53 -22.50 6.69
CA THR A 154 4.37 -23.07 7.42
C THR A 154 3.21 -23.45 6.49
N GLU A 155 3.17 -22.89 5.28
CA GLU A 155 2.17 -23.20 4.26
C GLU A 155 2.74 -23.91 3.02
N ASP A 156 4.05 -24.20 3.01
CA ASP A 156 4.78 -24.79 1.87
C ASP A 156 4.58 -24.01 0.55
N ARG A 157 4.75 -22.68 0.61
CA ARG A 157 4.51 -21.77 -0.54
C ARG A 157 5.68 -20.87 -0.86
N SER A 158 5.82 -20.57 -2.14
CA SER A 158 6.66 -19.47 -2.63
C SER A 158 6.05 -18.11 -2.28
N VAL A 159 6.88 -17.07 -2.29
CA VAL A 159 6.47 -15.68 -2.03
C VAL A 159 7.01 -14.82 -3.16
N LEU A 160 6.15 -14.47 -4.11
CA LEU A 160 6.58 -13.97 -5.43
C LEU A 160 5.79 -12.75 -5.92
N HIS A 161 5.35 -11.89 -5.01
CA HIS A 161 4.70 -10.63 -5.38
C HIS A 161 5.57 -9.75 -6.32
N THR A 162 6.90 -9.89 -6.26
CA THR A 162 7.84 -9.25 -7.20
C THR A 162 7.71 -9.74 -8.66
N ALA A 163 7.25 -10.98 -8.88
CA ALA A 163 7.00 -11.51 -10.22
C ALA A 163 5.81 -10.81 -10.92
N LEU A 164 4.86 -10.26 -10.15
CA LEU A 164 3.68 -9.54 -10.67
C LEU A 164 4.05 -8.27 -11.43
N ARG A 165 5.24 -7.74 -11.18
CA ARG A 165 5.77 -6.50 -11.74
C ARG A 165 7.09 -6.69 -12.48
N ALA A 166 7.50 -7.94 -12.69
CA ALA A 166 8.68 -8.23 -13.49
C ALA A 166 8.45 -7.84 -14.97
N PRO A 167 9.47 -7.32 -15.68
CA PRO A 167 9.36 -6.97 -17.08
C PRO A 167 8.93 -8.17 -17.94
N LYS A 168 8.12 -7.90 -18.97
CA LYS A 168 7.67 -8.92 -19.93
C LYS A 168 8.87 -9.65 -20.54
N GLY A 169 8.80 -10.98 -20.56
CA GLY A 169 9.88 -11.85 -21.04
C GLY A 169 10.96 -12.20 -20.01
N THR A 170 10.85 -11.70 -18.76
CA THR A 170 11.62 -12.26 -17.64
C THR A 170 11.20 -13.71 -17.44
N GLN A 171 12.15 -14.63 -17.28
CA GLN A 171 11.86 -16.05 -17.08
C GLN A 171 11.99 -16.41 -15.60
N LEU A 172 10.92 -16.95 -15.02
CA LEU A 172 10.92 -17.47 -13.65
C LEU A 172 10.00 -18.67 -13.58
N TYR A 173 10.53 -19.82 -13.21
CA TYR A 173 9.80 -21.08 -13.25
C TYR A 173 9.42 -21.58 -11.86
N ILE A 174 8.15 -21.94 -11.67
CA ILE A 174 7.65 -22.72 -10.52
C ILE A 174 7.01 -23.98 -11.07
N ASP A 175 7.46 -25.14 -10.58
CA ASP A 175 6.96 -26.46 -11.02
C ASP A 175 6.90 -26.64 -12.55
N GLY A 176 7.88 -26.05 -13.25
CA GLY A 176 8.01 -26.12 -14.71
C GLY A 176 7.20 -25.08 -15.49
N VAL A 177 6.43 -24.22 -14.83
CA VAL A 177 5.60 -23.17 -15.44
C VAL A 177 6.30 -21.83 -15.35
N ASP A 178 6.40 -21.09 -16.46
CA ASP A 178 6.90 -19.71 -16.46
C ASP A 178 5.84 -18.77 -15.90
N ILE A 179 5.97 -18.43 -14.62
CA ILE A 179 4.93 -17.68 -13.91
C ILE A 179 4.85 -16.22 -14.36
N VAL A 180 5.94 -15.66 -14.91
CA VAL A 180 5.93 -14.28 -15.40
C VAL A 180 5.15 -14.21 -16.72
N ASP A 181 5.24 -15.22 -17.56
CA ASP A 181 4.40 -15.30 -18.77
C ASP A 181 2.92 -15.35 -18.39
N GLU A 182 2.53 -16.19 -17.43
CA GLU A 182 1.15 -16.23 -16.93
C GLU A 182 0.69 -14.89 -16.36
N VAL A 183 1.56 -14.19 -15.61
CA VAL A 183 1.31 -12.82 -15.14
C VAL A 183 0.97 -11.89 -16.30
N TRP A 184 1.80 -11.87 -17.34
CA TRP A 184 1.57 -11.00 -18.48
C TRP A 184 0.35 -11.41 -19.31
N GLN A 185 0.00 -12.69 -19.39
CA GLN A 185 -1.26 -13.12 -20.01
C GLN A 185 -2.48 -12.52 -19.29
N VAL A 186 -2.49 -12.53 -17.95
CA VAL A 186 -3.56 -11.89 -17.16
C VAL A 186 -3.55 -10.37 -17.33
N LEU A 187 -2.39 -9.73 -17.27
CA LEU A 187 -2.27 -8.28 -17.44
C LEU A 187 -2.74 -7.83 -18.83
N GLU A 188 -2.39 -8.54 -19.91
CA GLU A 188 -2.87 -8.24 -21.27
C GLU A 188 -4.38 -8.47 -21.42
N LYS A 189 -4.92 -9.50 -20.74
CA LYS A 189 -6.37 -9.71 -20.65
C LYS A 189 -7.05 -8.54 -19.95
N ILE A 190 -6.48 -8.03 -18.86
CA ILE A 190 -6.98 -6.86 -18.13
C ILE A 190 -6.90 -5.61 -19.02
N ARG A 191 -5.76 -5.33 -19.66
CA ARG A 191 -5.60 -4.22 -20.61
C ARG A 191 -6.71 -4.23 -21.66
N THR A 192 -6.86 -5.37 -22.35
CA THR A 192 -7.88 -5.55 -23.39
C THR A 192 -9.30 -5.36 -22.86
N PHE A 193 -9.59 -5.87 -21.66
CA PHE A 193 -10.90 -5.72 -21.05
C PHE A 193 -11.17 -4.28 -20.61
N SER A 194 -10.23 -3.64 -19.91
CA SER A 194 -10.38 -2.27 -19.44
C SER A 194 -10.52 -1.31 -20.60
N ASP A 195 -9.79 -1.49 -21.70
CA ASP A 195 -9.89 -0.64 -22.87
C ASP A 195 -11.27 -0.75 -23.52
N ARG A 196 -11.80 -1.97 -23.67
CA ARG A 196 -13.17 -2.20 -24.18
C ARG A 196 -14.25 -1.56 -23.31
N VAL A 197 -14.12 -1.63 -21.99
CA VAL A 197 -15.06 -0.95 -21.09
C VAL A 197 -14.91 0.57 -21.23
N ARG A 198 -13.67 1.05 -21.27
CA ARG A 198 -13.38 2.48 -21.25
C ARG A 198 -13.75 3.20 -22.54
N ASN A 199 -13.64 2.52 -23.68
CA ASN A 199 -13.99 3.04 -25.00
C ASN A 199 -15.45 2.79 -25.42
N GLY A 200 -16.26 2.19 -24.54
CA GLY A 200 -17.69 1.93 -24.78
C GLY A 200 -18.00 0.71 -25.66
N GLN A 201 -17.03 -0.16 -25.95
CA GLN A 201 -17.26 -1.43 -26.64
C GLN A 201 -17.91 -2.48 -25.73
N HIS A 202 -17.65 -2.42 -24.42
CA HIS A 202 -18.37 -3.19 -23.41
C HIS A 202 -19.41 -2.30 -22.73
N VAL A 203 -20.68 -2.60 -22.98
CA VAL A 203 -21.84 -1.87 -22.44
C VAL A 203 -22.63 -2.75 -21.47
N GLY A 204 -23.40 -2.10 -20.60
CA GLY A 204 -24.37 -2.76 -19.74
C GLY A 204 -25.46 -3.50 -20.52
N VAL A 205 -26.32 -4.22 -19.79
CA VAL A 205 -27.40 -5.01 -20.39
C VAL A 205 -28.40 -4.14 -21.15
N THR A 206 -28.57 -2.88 -20.75
CA THR A 206 -29.41 -1.89 -21.43
C THR A 206 -28.71 -1.16 -22.59
N GLY A 207 -27.45 -1.48 -22.87
CA GLY A 207 -26.65 -0.82 -23.90
C GLY A 207 -25.97 0.48 -23.47
N ARG A 208 -26.16 0.93 -22.21
CA ARG A 208 -25.45 2.10 -21.68
C ARG A 208 -23.97 1.81 -21.38
N PRO A 209 -23.07 2.78 -21.53
CA PRO A 209 -21.67 2.62 -21.14
C PRO A 209 -21.51 2.34 -19.63
N ILE A 210 -20.58 1.46 -19.28
CA ILE A 210 -20.21 1.24 -17.88
C ILE A 210 -19.20 2.32 -17.47
N LYS A 211 -19.51 3.06 -16.40
CA LYS A 211 -18.64 4.11 -15.83
C LYS A 211 -18.52 4.07 -14.31
N ASN A 212 -19.36 3.29 -13.63
CA ASN A 212 -19.28 3.11 -12.18
C ASN A 212 -18.77 1.70 -11.86
N PHE A 213 -17.90 1.61 -10.88
CA PHE A 213 -17.26 0.36 -10.46
C PHE A 213 -17.40 0.18 -8.95
N ILE A 214 -17.86 -1.00 -8.53
CA ILE A 214 -17.89 -1.39 -7.10
C ILE A 214 -16.91 -2.56 -6.92
N ALA A 215 -15.75 -2.29 -6.34
CA ALA A 215 -14.77 -3.30 -5.97
C ALA A 215 -15.11 -3.92 -4.61
N ILE A 216 -15.45 -5.21 -4.61
CA ILE A 216 -15.92 -5.94 -3.43
C ILE A 216 -14.79 -6.83 -2.91
N GLY A 217 -14.26 -6.52 -1.73
CA GLY A 217 -13.12 -7.23 -1.15
C GLY A 217 -12.78 -6.71 0.23
N ILE A 218 -12.14 -7.53 1.07
CA ILE A 218 -11.74 -7.16 2.44
C ILE A 218 -10.26 -7.44 2.67
N GLY A 219 -9.64 -6.70 3.59
CA GLY A 219 -8.20 -6.80 3.88
C GLY A 219 -7.37 -6.52 2.63
N GLY A 220 -6.50 -7.45 2.25
CA GLY A 220 -5.55 -7.24 1.14
C GLY A 220 -6.21 -7.19 -0.23
N SER A 221 -7.46 -7.66 -0.35
CA SER A 221 -8.29 -7.52 -1.56
C SER A 221 -8.87 -6.11 -1.74
N TYR A 222 -8.60 -5.18 -0.81
CA TYR A 222 -9.17 -3.84 -0.77
C TYR A 222 -8.15 -2.77 -0.37
N LEU A 223 -7.40 -2.95 0.72
CA LEU A 223 -6.56 -1.89 1.30
C LEU A 223 -5.50 -1.37 0.35
N GLY A 224 -4.77 -2.27 -0.35
CA GLY A 224 -3.79 -1.88 -1.36
C GLY A 224 -4.43 -1.15 -2.56
N PRO A 225 -5.47 -1.73 -3.20
CA PRO A 225 -6.22 -1.04 -4.26
C PRO A 225 -6.80 0.33 -3.86
N GLU A 226 -7.33 0.48 -2.64
CA GLU A 226 -7.86 1.75 -2.16
C GLU A 226 -6.76 2.78 -1.91
N PHE A 227 -5.64 2.37 -1.30
CA PHE A 227 -4.45 3.21 -1.22
C PHE A 227 -4.03 3.73 -2.60
N LEU A 228 -3.91 2.83 -3.58
CA LEU A 228 -3.51 3.21 -4.93
C LEU A 228 -4.56 4.12 -5.61
N HIS A 229 -5.84 3.87 -5.38
CA HIS A 229 -6.92 4.72 -5.88
C HIS A 229 -6.82 6.15 -5.34
N GLU A 230 -6.73 6.32 -4.01
CA GLU A 230 -6.65 7.66 -3.41
C GLU A 230 -5.36 8.39 -3.80
N ALA A 231 -4.23 7.67 -3.87
CA ALA A 231 -2.94 8.24 -4.30
C ALA A 231 -2.99 8.81 -5.73
N LEU A 232 -3.77 8.18 -6.62
CA LEU A 232 -3.88 8.56 -8.03
C LEU A 232 -5.04 9.49 -8.33
N ARG A 233 -5.99 9.63 -7.41
CA ARG A 233 -7.26 10.33 -7.65
C ARG A 233 -7.09 11.76 -8.15
N THR A 234 -6.04 12.44 -7.67
CA THR A 234 -5.74 13.82 -8.02
C THR A 234 -4.43 13.99 -8.78
N GLU A 235 -3.78 12.89 -9.17
CA GLU A 235 -2.62 12.92 -10.07
C GLU A 235 -3.08 13.27 -11.49
N LYS A 236 -2.35 14.17 -12.16
CA LYS A 236 -2.79 14.80 -13.41
C LYS A 236 -3.12 13.81 -14.53
N VAL A 237 -2.25 12.82 -14.78
CA VAL A 237 -2.45 11.84 -15.85
C VAL A 237 -3.60 10.88 -15.52
N ALA A 238 -3.62 10.35 -14.30
CA ALA A 238 -4.66 9.46 -13.82
C ALA A 238 -6.03 10.14 -13.77
N SER A 239 -6.14 11.33 -13.18
CA SER A 239 -7.38 12.11 -13.10
C SER A 239 -7.95 12.42 -14.49
N ALA A 240 -7.10 12.82 -15.44
CA ALA A 240 -7.51 13.01 -16.83
C ALA A 240 -8.01 11.70 -17.48
N ALA A 241 -7.35 10.57 -17.19
CA ALA A 241 -7.77 9.26 -17.67
C ALA A 241 -9.06 8.76 -16.99
N ALA A 242 -9.38 9.20 -15.77
CA ALA A 242 -10.61 8.84 -15.07
C ALA A 242 -11.86 9.41 -15.74
N GLY A 243 -11.83 10.69 -16.14
CA GLY A 243 -13.01 11.38 -16.67
C GLY A 243 -14.14 11.40 -15.65
N ASP A 244 -15.35 10.99 -16.05
CA ASP A 244 -16.55 10.92 -15.19
C ASP A 244 -16.72 9.57 -14.48
N ARG A 245 -15.72 8.68 -14.55
CA ARG A 245 -15.78 7.34 -13.96
C ARG A 245 -15.66 7.39 -12.45
N VAL A 246 -16.36 6.47 -11.79
CA VAL A 246 -16.38 6.35 -10.32
C VAL A 246 -15.98 4.95 -9.92
N LEU A 247 -15.00 4.84 -9.02
CA LEU A 247 -14.65 3.60 -8.34
C LEU A 247 -15.02 3.74 -6.86
N ARG A 248 -15.73 2.75 -6.32
CA ARG A 248 -16.03 2.61 -4.89
C ARG A 248 -15.60 1.24 -4.41
N PHE A 249 -15.28 1.17 -3.14
CA PHE A 249 -14.91 -0.07 -2.48
C PHE A 249 -15.99 -0.48 -1.48
N LEU A 250 -16.35 -1.76 -1.51
CA LEU A 250 -17.29 -2.40 -0.59
C LEU A 250 -16.55 -3.51 0.17
N SER A 251 -16.25 -3.24 1.43
CA SER A 251 -15.36 -4.07 2.23
C SER A 251 -16.06 -4.69 3.42
N ASN A 252 -16.74 -3.87 4.23
CA ASN A 252 -17.37 -4.32 5.46
C ASN A 252 -18.66 -5.10 5.15
N VAL A 253 -18.97 -6.12 5.96
CA VAL A 253 -20.23 -6.87 5.89
C VAL A 253 -21.41 -6.10 6.49
N ASP A 254 -21.12 -5.00 7.20
CA ASP A 254 -22.13 -4.04 7.64
C ASP A 254 -22.92 -3.51 6.43
N PRO A 255 -24.27 -3.67 6.39
CA PRO A 255 -25.09 -3.21 5.28
C PRO A 255 -25.02 -1.70 5.04
N VAL A 256 -24.55 -0.89 6.00
CA VAL A 256 -24.24 0.53 5.78
C VAL A 256 -23.20 0.72 4.68
N ASP A 257 -22.21 -0.18 4.57
CA ASP A 257 -21.18 -0.11 3.53
C ASP A 257 -21.75 -0.42 2.15
N VAL A 258 -22.74 -1.34 2.07
CA VAL A 258 -23.50 -1.58 0.84
C VAL A 258 -24.24 -0.31 0.41
N LYS A 259 -24.95 0.34 1.34
CA LYS A 259 -25.64 1.61 1.04
C LYS A 259 -24.67 2.67 0.55
N ARG A 260 -23.52 2.85 1.22
CA ARG A 260 -22.48 3.79 0.77
C ARG A 260 -21.94 3.43 -0.63
N ALA A 261 -21.73 2.15 -0.90
CA ALA A 261 -21.24 1.69 -2.19
C ALA A 261 -22.25 1.94 -3.32
N THR A 262 -23.55 1.74 -3.09
CA THR A 262 -24.59 1.90 -4.13
C THR A 262 -25.22 3.29 -4.21
N ASP A 263 -25.00 4.16 -3.21
CA ASP A 263 -25.69 5.44 -3.12
C ASP A 263 -25.52 6.30 -4.38
N LYS A 264 -26.64 6.71 -4.99
CA LYS A 264 -26.69 7.53 -6.22
C LYS A 264 -25.99 6.93 -7.45
N LEU A 265 -25.65 5.63 -7.44
CA LEU A 265 -25.15 4.97 -8.64
C LEU A 265 -26.31 4.48 -9.51
N ASN A 266 -26.18 4.65 -10.83
CA ASN A 266 -27.10 4.08 -11.80
C ASN A 266 -26.73 2.60 -12.05
N PRO A 267 -27.58 1.61 -11.71
CA PRO A 267 -27.30 0.20 -11.94
C PRO A 267 -26.97 -0.12 -13.41
N GLU A 268 -27.60 0.56 -14.37
CA GLU A 268 -27.39 0.34 -15.81
C GLU A 268 -25.96 0.69 -16.28
N GLU A 269 -25.25 1.51 -15.52
CA GLU A 269 -23.89 1.98 -15.82
C GLU A 269 -22.85 1.43 -14.83
N THR A 270 -23.24 0.48 -13.98
CA THR A 270 -22.42 0.00 -12.85
C THR A 270 -21.93 -1.44 -13.05
N MET A 271 -20.65 -1.69 -12.79
CA MET A 271 -20.05 -3.02 -12.78
C MET A 271 -19.49 -3.37 -11.39
N ALA A 272 -19.79 -4.57 -10.91
CA ALA A 272 -19.23 -5.13 -9.69
C ALA A 272 -17.97 -5.96 -9.99
N ILE A 273 -16.92 -5.74 -9.22
CA ILE A 273 -15.65 -6.45 -9.31
C ILE A 273 -15.47 -7.25 -8.02
N VAL A 274 -15.67 -8.56 -8.07
CA VAL A 274 -15.57 -9.43 -6.88
C VAL A 274 -14.13 -9.90 -6.70
N VAL A 275 -13.48 -9.46 -5.62
CA VAL A 275 -12.07 -9.76 -5.34
C VAL A 275 -11.97 -10.67 -4.11
N SER A 276 -11.67 -11.95 -4.34
CA SER A 276 -11.49 -12.93 -3.26
C SER A 276 -10.65 -14.12 -3.72
N LYS A 277 -9.50 -14.33 -3.06
CA LYS A 277 -8.59 -15.44 -3.38
C LYS A 277 -9.29 -16.80 -3.41
N THR A 278 -9.99 -17.13 -2.34
CA THR A 278 -10.67 -18.43 -2.17
C THR A 278 -12.10 -18.44 -2.69
N PHE A 279 -12.65 -17.25 -2.98
CA PHE A 279 -14.06 -17.02 -3.26
C PHE A 279 -15.01 -17.56 -2.16
N THR A 280 -14.52 -17.61 -0.91
CA THR A 280 -15.28 -18.09 0.26
C THR A 280 -15.22 -17.16 1.45
N THR A 281 -14.48 -16.05 1.36
CA THR A 281 -14.47 -15.02 2.40
C THR A 281 -15.91 -14.58 2.65
N ARG A 282 -16.37 -14.71 3.89
CA ARG A 282 -17.81 -14.69 4.20
C ARG A 282 -18.40 -13.32 3.90
N GLU A 283 -17.72 -12.28 4.35
CA GLU A 283 -18.04 -10.86 4.16
C GLU A 283 -18.15 -10.56 2.66
N THR A 284 -17.09 -10.83 1.89
CA THR A 284 -17.07 -10.63 0.44
C THR A 284 -18.16 -11.42 -0.28
N SER A 285 -18.41 -12.67 0.12
CA SER A 285 -19.41 -13.52 -0.53
C SER A 285 -20.84 -13.02 -0.28
N ILE A 286 -21.12 -12.52 0.94
CA ILE A 286 -22.40 -11.88 1.26
C ILE A 286 -22.55 -10.60 0.44
N ASN A 287 -21.55 -9.72 0.46
CA ASN A 287 -21.60 -8.46 -0.27
C ASN A 287 -21.73 -8.66 -1.79
N ALA A 288 -21.00 -9.62 -2.36
CA ALA A 288 -21.12 -9.97 -3.77
C ALA A 288 -22.55 -10.44 -4.11
N LYS A 289 -23.16 -11.27 -3.24
CA LYS A 289 -24.56 -11.66 -3.41
C LYS A 289 -25.50 -10.46 -3.29
N THR A 290 -25.31 -9.59 -2.30
CA THR A 290 -26.15 -8.39 -2.11
C THR A 290 -26.09 -7.45 -3.31
N ILE A 291 -24.90 -7.21 -3.88
CA ILE A 291 -24.74 -6.40 -5.09
C ILE A 291 -25.29 -7.11 -6.34
N LYS A 292 -25.15 -8.44 -6.42
CA LYS A 292 -25.82 -9.23 -7.47
C LYS A 292 -27.34 -9.04 -7.40
N ASP A 293 -27.92 -9.17 -6.20
CA ASP A 293 -29.35 -9.01 -5.97
C ASP A 293 -29.79 -7.56 -6.28
N TRP A 294 -28.96 -6.55 -5.99
CA TRP A 294 -29.18 -5.15 -6.37
C TRP A 294 -29.24 -4.96 -7.89
N LEU A 295 -28.27 -5.52 -8.62
CA LEU A 295 -28.24 -5.46 -10.08
C LEU A 295 -29.44 -6.17 -10.69
N ILE A 296 -29.78 -7.36 -10.20
CA ILE A 296 -30.94 -8.15 -10.68
C ILE A 296 -32.25 -7.39 -10.42
N TYR A 297 -32.39 -6.79 -9.24
CA TYR A 297 -33.59 -6.04 -8.87
C TYR A 297 -33.88 -4.90 -9.87
N HIS A 298 -32.84 -4.17 -10.30
CA HIS A 298 -33.00 -3.03 -11.21
C HIS A 298 -32.94 -3.38 -12.70
N LEU A 299 -32.21 -4.44 -13.08
CA LEU A 299 -31.90 -4.76 -14.49
C LEU A 299 -32.56 -6.04 -15.00
N GLY A 300 -33.24 -6.78 -14.13
CA GLY A 300 -33.85 -8.08 -14.41
C GLY A 300 -32.90 -9.26 -14.18
N ASP A 301 -33.49 -10.40 -13.79
CA ASP A 301 -32.78 -11.65 -13.54
C ASP A 301 -32.48 -12.38 -14.86
N SER A 302 -31.33 -12.07 -15.45
CA SER A 302 -30.85 -12.73 -16.65
C SER A 302 -29.37 -13.05 -16.54
N ALA A 303 -28.95 -14.14 -17.21
CA ALA A 303 -27.53 -14.48 -17.34
C ALA A 303 -26.72 -13.33 -17.99
N GLU A 304 -27.34 -12.59 -18.91
CA GLU A 304 -26.73 -11.42 -19.56
C GLU A 304 -26.50 -10.26 -18.59
N THR A 305 -27.40 -10.04 -17.63
CA THR A 305 -27.21 -9.03 -16.56
C THR A 305 -25.91 -9.31 -15.81
N ILE A 306 -25.72 -10.55 -15.35
CA ILE A 306 -24.51 -10.93 -14.59
C ILE A 306 -23.27 -10.88 -15.49
N LYS A 307 -23.37 -11.41 -16.72
CA LYS A 307 -22.25 -11.42 -17.67
C LYS A 307 -21.77 -10.01 -18.03
N LYS A 308 -22.64 -9.01 -18.08
CA LYS A 308 -22.24 -7.64 -18.44
C LYS A 308 -21.83 -6.77 -17.25
N HIS A 309 -22.37 -7.05 -16.06
CA HIS A 309 -22.19 -6.20 -14.89
C HIS A 309 -21.35 -6.83 -13.76
N MET A 310 -20.87 -8.07 -13.88
CA MET A 310 -20.04 -8.69 -12.86
C MET A 310 -18.79 -9.37 -13.42
N VAL A 311 -17.66 -9.10 -12.78
CA VAL A 311 -16.35 -9.70 -13.04
C VAL A 311 -15.72 -10.17 -11.72
N ALA A 312 -14.73 -11.06 -11.79
CA ALA A 312 -14.10 -11.62 -10.60
C ALA A 312 -12.57 -11.68 -10.70
N CYS A 313 -11.88 -11.36 -9.60
CA CYS A 313 -10.48 -11.66 -9.38
C CYS A 313 -10.36 -12.77 -8.32
N SER A 314 -9.92 -13.96 -8.71
CA SER A 314 -9.95 -15.15 -7.85
C SER A 314 -8.97 -16.23 -8.31
N THR A 315 -8.67 -17.20 -7.45
CA THR A 315 -7.94 -18.42 -7.82
C THR A 315 -8.88 -19.61 -8.05
N ASN A 316 -10.18 -19.45 -7.75
CA ASN A 316 -11.16 -20.53 -7.71
C ASN A 316 -12.23 -20.39 -8.81
N LEU A 317 -11.96 -20.98 -9.98
CA LEU A 317 -12.85 -20.93 -11.14
C LEU A 317 -14.22 -21.55 -10.85
N ASP A 318 -14.25 -22.71 -10.21
CA ASP A 318 -15.49 -23.45 -9.95
C ASP A 318 -16.51 -22.62 -9.16
N LYS A 319 -16.06 -21.89 -8.12
CA LYS A 319 -16.93 -21.04 -7.31
C LYS A 319 -17.38 -19.78 -8.04
N VAL A 320 -16.52 -19.20 -8.88
CA VAL A 320 -16.87 -18.04 -9.73
C VAL A 320 -17.98 -18.42 -10.72
N VAL A 321 -17.83 -19.55 -11.40
CA VAL A 321 -18.85 -20.07 -12.33
C VAL A 321 -20.13 -20.42 -11.59
N LYS A 322 -20.04 -21.09 -10.43
CA LYS A 322 -21.21 -21.41 -9.60
C LYS A 322 -21.95 -20.16 -9.11
N PHE A 323 -21.26 -19.05 -8.90
CA PHE A 323 -21.86 -17.77 -8.56
C PHE A 323 -22.60 -17.12 -9.76
N GLY A 324 -22.27 -17.54 -10.99
CA GLY A 324 -22.89 -17.10 -12.23
C GLY A 324 -22.04 -16.13 -13.06
N ILE A 325 -20.80 -15.85 -12.65
CA ILE A 325 -19.87 -15.03 -13.44
C ILE A 325 -19.26 -15.89 -14.53
N ALA A 326 -19.30 -15.38 -15.77
CA ALA A 326 -18.78 -16.09 -16.93
C ALA A 326 -17.26 -16.33 -16.80
N PRO A 327 -16.72 -17.50 -17.20
CA PRO A 327 -15.28 -17.77 -17.12
C PRO A 327 -14.40 -16.71 -17.79
N GLU A 328 -14.85 -16.13 -18.91
CA GLU A 328 -14.16 -15.06 -19.61
C GLU A 328 -14.01 -13.77 -18.77
N ASN A 329 -14.91 -13.56 -17.80
CA ASN A 329 -14.91 -12.42 -16.87
C ASN A 329 -14.15 -12.69 -15.56
N MET A 330 -13.47 -13.84 -15.46
CA MET A 330 -12.56 -14.13 -14.36
C MET A 330 -11.13 -13.72 -14.72
N PHE A 331 -10.46 -13.01 -13.82
CA PHE A 331 -9.07 -12.61 -13.93
C PHE A 331 -8.27 -13.32 -12.83
N PRO A 332 -7.52 -14.39 -13.17
CA PRO A 332 -6.89 -15.21 -12.15
C PRO A 332 -5.69 -14.50 -11.51
N PHE A 333 -5.33 -15.00 -10.33
CA PHE A 333 -4.03 -14.76 -9.71
C PHE A 333 -3.61 -16.05 -8.97
N TRP A 334 -2.51 -16.01 -8.22
CA TRP A 334 -1.86 -17.24 -7.74
C TRP A 334 -1.77 -17.33 -6.21
N ASP A 335 -1.47 -18.53 -5.73
CA ASP A 335 -1.37 -18.86 -4.32
C ASP A 335 -0.11 -18.26 -3.65
N TRP A 336 0.98 -18.09 -4.39
CA TRP A 336 2.22 -17.41 -3.97
C TRP A 336 2.08 -15.88 -3.84
N VAL A 337 0.91 -15.34 -4.18
CA VAL A 337 0.52 -13.95 -3.89
C VAL A 337 -0.18 -13.90 -2.54
N GLY A 338 0.51 -13.38 -1.52
CA GLY A 338 -0.09 -13.06 -0.23
C GLY A 338 -1.11 -11.93 -0.36
N GLY A 339 -2.20 -11.98 0.42
CA GLY A 339 -3.28 -10.99 0.31
C GLY A 339 -2.79 -9.54 0.47
N ARG A 340 -1.99 -9.28 1.51
CA ARG A 340 -1.39 -7.96 1.78
C ARG A 340 -0.27 -7.54 0.82
N TYR A 341 0.11 -8.40 -0.13
CA TYR A 341 1.11 -8.17 -1.19
C TYR A 341 0.48 -8.30 -2.59
N SER A 342 -0.85 -8.15 -2.71
CA SER A 342 -1.59 -8.55 -3.92
C SER A 342 -1.93 -7.41 -4.89
N VAL A 343 -1.71 -6.15 -4.53
CA VAL A 343 -2.15 -4.98 -5.33
C VAL A 343 -1.54 -4.95 -6.74
N CYS A 344 -0.33 -5.47 -6.95
CA CYS A 344 0.28 -5.59 -8.27
C CYS A 344 -0.32 -6.71 -9.16
N SER A 345 -1.21 -7.56 -8.61
CA SER A 345 -1.90 -8.63 -9.36
C SER A 345 -3.23 -8.13 -9.94
N ALA A 346 -4.05 -9.04 -10.48
CA ALA A 346 -5.43 -8.77 -10.89
C ALA A 346 -6.27 -8.03 -9.83
N VAL A 347 -5.94 -8.20 -8.53
CA VAL A 347 -6.58 -7.52 -7.40
C VAL A 347 -6.57 -6.00 -7.55
N GLY A 348 -5.42 -5.39 -7.84
CA GLY A 348 -5.33 -3.95 -8.11
C GLY A 348 -5.44 -3.62 -9.60
N ALA A 349 -4.85 -4.45 -10.46
CA ALA A 349 -4.78 -4.20 -11.90
C ALA A 349 -6.15 -3.95 -12.53
N LEU A 350 -7.16 -4.76 -12.18
CA LEU A 350 -8.48 -4.66 -12.79
C LEU A 350 -9.22 -3.36 -12.39
N PRO A 351 -9.51 -3.09 -11.10
CA PRO A 351 -10.23 -1.87 -10.71
C PRO A 351 -9.47 -0.59 -11.10
N ILE A 352 -8.14 -0.57 -10.95
CA ILE A 352 -7.32 0.61 -11.25
C ILE A 352 -7.23 0.84 -12.76
N SER A 353 -7.12 -0.21 -13.59
CA SER A 353 -7.11 -0.03 -15.05
C SER A 353 -8.47 0.40 -15.59
N LEU A 354 -9.58 -0.07 -15.00
CA LEU A 354 -10.93 0.39 -15.36
C LEU A 354 -11.11 1.88 -15.05
N GLN A 355 -10.65 2.32 -13.87
CA GLN A 355 -10.73 3.71 -13.45
C GLN A 355 -9.75 4.61 -14.23
N TYR A 356 -8.46 4.26 -14.29
CA TYR A 356 -7.38 5.17 -14.70
C TYR A 356 -6.62 4.75 -15.96
N SER A 357 -7.06 3.72 -16.69
CA SER A 357 -6.34 3.04 -17.79
C SER A 357 -5.22 2.10 -17.34
N PHE A 358 -4.93 1.11 -18.20
CA PHE A 358 -3.85 0.16 -17.96
C PHE A 358 -2.47 0.83 -18.00
N ASP A 359 -2.26 1.87 -18.82
CA ASP A 359 -0.96 2.55 -18.93
C ASP A 359 -0.53 3.19 -17.60
N VAL A 360 -1.49 3.76 -16.86
CA VAL A 360 -1.26 4.28 -15.51
C VAL A 360 -0.87 3.14 -14.56
N PHE A 361 -1.58 2.01 -14.61
CA PHE A 361 -1.26 0.85 -13.78
C PHE A 361 0.12 0.25 -14.13
N GLU A 362 0.47 0.17 -15.41
CA GLU A 362 1.78 -0.31 -15.87
C GLU A 362 2.91 0.60 -15.40
N ARG A 363 2.70 1.93 -15.39
CA ARG A 363 3.67 2.88 -14.81
C ARG A 363 3.87 2.64 -13.31
N PHE A 364 2.81 2.31 -12.59
CA PHE A 364 2.90 1.88 -11.20
C PHE A 364 3.70 0.58 -11.01
N LEU A 365 3.46 -0.45 -11.84
CA LEU A 365 4.26 -1.68 -11.82
C LEU A 365 5.75 -1.41 -12.07
N LYS A 366 6.07 -0.51 -13.02
CA LYS A 366 7.45 -0.12 -13.33
C LYS A 366 8.17 0.50 -12.13
N GLY A 367 7.50 1.37 -11.38
CA GLY A 367 8.05 1.98 -10.18
C GLY A 367 8.31 0.96 -9.07
N ALA A 368 7.35 0.07 -8.85
CA ALA A 368 7.50 -1.01 -7.89
C ALA A 368 8.64 -1.99 -8.29
N HIS A 369 8.80 -2.27 -9.58
CA HIS A 369 9.90 -3.08 -10.10
C HIS A 369 11.27 -2.39 -9.97
N SER A 370 11.33 -1.06 -10.09
CA SER A 370 12.56 -0.30 -9.87
C SER A 370 13.07 -0.53 -8.44
N MET A 371 12.19 -0.42 -7.45
CA MET A 371 12.53 -0.68 -6.05
C MET A 371 12.80 -2.17 -5.76
N ASP A 372 12.15 -3.11 -6.44
CA ASP A 372 12.52 -4.55 -6.38
C ASP A 372 13.97 -4.76 -6.81
N THR A 373 14.37 -4.10 -7.89
CA THR A 373 15.72 -4.21 -8.46
C THR A 373 16.75 -3.62 -7.49
N HIS A 374 16.44 -2.47 -6.89
CA HIS A 374 17.25 -1.88 -5.83
C HIS A 374 17.39 -2.82 -4.64
N PHE A 375 16.26 -3.30 -4.12
CA PHE A 375 16.24 -4.21 -2.98
C PHE A 375 17.08 -5.46 -3.24
N ARG A 376 16.95 -6.07 -4.42
CA ARG A 376 17.67 -7.30 -4.75
C ARG A 376 19.18 -7.09 -4.86
N TYR A 377 19.64 -6.02 -5.50
CA TYR A 377 21.04 -5.92 -5.96
C TYR A 377 21.89 -4.85 -5.26
N ALA A 378 21.30 -3.86 -4.57
CA ALA A 378 22.09 -2.85 -3.88
C ALA A 378 22.76 -3.42 -2.61
N PRO A 379 24.02 -3.02 -2.31
CA PRO A 379 24.69 -3.34 -1.05
C PRO A 379 23.86 -2.90 0.16
N LEU A 380 23.90 -3.66 1.25
CA LEU A 380 23.08 -3.42 2.45
C LEU A 380 23.18 -1.98 2.95
N GLU A 381 24.36 -1.36 2.87
CA GLU A 381 24.65 -0.01 3.36
C GLU A 381 23.95 1.11 2.58
N GLY A 382 23.56 0.85 1.33
CA GLY A 382 22.83 1.81 0.47
C GLY A 382 21.44 1.32 0.07
N ASN A 383 20.99 0.21 0.64
CA ASN A 383 19.74 -0.44 0.25
C ASN A 383 18.58 0.10 1.11
N LEU A 384 17.70 0.88 0.49
CA LEU A 384 16.68 1.68 1.19
C LEU A 384 15.74 0.82 2.05
N PRO A 385 15.13 -0.28 1.52
CA PRO A 385 14.33 -1.17 2.36
C PRO A 385 15.12 -1.85 3.49
N VAL A 386 16.39 -2.20 3.26
CA VAL A 386 17.25 -2.80 4.29
C VAL A 386 17.52 -1.81 5.42
N LEU A 387 17.88 -0.57 5.09
CA LEU A 387 18.12 0.48 6.08
C LEU A 387 16.87 0.70 6.93
N LEU A 388 15.70 0.92 6.32
CA LEU A 388 14.45 1.09 7.06
C LEU A 388 14.07 -0.15 7.90
N GLY A 389 14.29 -1.35 7.37
CA GLY A 389 14.01 -2.60 8.08
C GLY A 389 14.90 -2.76 9.31
N LEU A 390 16.20 -2.54 9.17
CA LEU A 390 17.16 -2.62 10.28
C LEU A 390 16.94 -1.54 11.34
N LEU A 391 16.54 -0.33 10.93
CA LEU A 391 16.15 0.72 11.87
C LEU A 391 14.87 0.36 12.64
N GLY A 392 13.91 -0.30 12.00
CA GLY A 392 12.74 -0.87 12.68
C GLY A 392 13.13 -1.92 13.72
N VAL A 393 13.97 -2.88 13.34
CA VAL A 393 14.52 -3.88 14.29
C VAL A 393 15.28 -3.19 15.44
N TRP A 394 16.09 -2.18 15.14
CA TRP A 394 16.82 -1.40 16.15
C TRP A 394 15.88 -0.78 17.19
N ASN A 395 14.88 -0.05 16.70
CA ASN A 395 13.92 0.66 17.54
C ASN A 395 13.05 -0.30 18.37
N MET A 396 12.56 -1.38 17.76
CA MET A 396 11.68 -2.36 18.42
C MET A 396 12.45 -3.25 19.40
N SER A 397 13.49 -3.95 18.92
CA SER A 397 14.14 -5.02 19.69
C SER A 397 15.20 -4.55 20.68
N PHE A 398 15.81 -3.38 20.46
CA PHE A 398 16.92 -2.91 21.32
C PHE A 398 16.60 -1.60 22.07
N LEU A 399 15.77 -0.73 21.51
CA LEU A 399 15.30 0.49 22.19
C LEU A 399 13.90 0.36 22.81
N ASN A 400 13.21 -0.76 22.55
CA ASN A 400 11.89 -1.10 23.11
C ASN A 400 10.80 -0.06 22.77
N TYR A 401 10.84 0.46 21.54
CA TYR A 401 9.80 1.31 20.98
C TYR A 401 8.78 0.44 20.23
N ASN A 402 7.63 0.20 20.85
CA ASN A 402 6.66 -0.82 20.41
C ASN A 402 5.69 -0.36 19.31
N ALA A 403 5.79 0.89 18.87
CA ALA A 403 4.89 1.48 17.88
C ALA A 403 5.70 2.32 16.89
N ARG A 404 5.16 2.49 15.70
CA ARG A 404 5.69 3.40 14.68
C ARG A 404 4.55 4.24 14.11
N ALA A 405 4.81 5.53 13.94
CA ALA A 405 3.87 6.46 13.34
C ALA A 405 4.28 6.79 11.89
N ILE A 406 3.34 6.73 10.95
CA ILE A 406 3.56 7.00 9.52
C ILE A 406 2.85 8.29 9.15
N HIS A 407 3.61 9.31 8.74
CA HIS A 407 3.11 10.65 8.44
C HIS A 407 3.43 11.04 7.01
N PRO A 408 2.55 10.69 6.06
CA PRO A 408 2.64 11.26 4.73
C PRO A 408 2.21 12.73 4.76
N TYR A 409 3.10 13.64 4.41
CA TYR A 409 2.80 15.04 4.13
C TYR A 409 2.25 15.16 2.71
N SER A 410 1.14 14.46 2.49
CA SER A 410 0.35 14.42 1.26
C SER A 410 -1.01 13.79 1.57
N GLU A 411 -2.08 14.55 1.39
CA GLU A 411 -3.45 14.06 1.63
C GLU A 411 -3.82 12.93 0.66
N ALA A 412 -3.23 12.87 -0.53
CA ALA A 412 -3.42 11.77 -1.48
C ALA A 412 -3.00 10.40 -0.90
N LEU A 413 -2.18 10.38 0.16
CA LEU A 413 -1.78 9.16 0.87
C LEU A 413 -2.63 8.88 2.12
N LEU A 414 -3.84 9.44 2.26
CA LEU A 414 -4.69 9.23 3.44
C LEU A 414 -4.99 7.75 3.76
N ARG A 415 -4.93 6.86 2.77
CA ARG A 415 -5.14 5.41 2.94
C ARG A 415 -3.84 4.60 3.01
N PHE A 416 -2.68 5.23 2.85
CA PHE A 416 -1.39 4.56 2.94
C PHE A 416 -1.12 3.99 4.34
N PRO A 417 -1.31 4.73 5.45
CA PRO A 417 -1.12 4.14 6.80
C PRO A 417 -2.00 2.90 7.04
N ALA A 418 -3.26 2.91 6.57
CA ALA A 418 -4.16 1.76 6.70
C ALA A 418 -3.71 0.54 5.89
N HIS A 419 -3.10 0.76 4.72
CA HIS A 419 -2.48 -0.33 3.95
C HIS A 419 -1.24 -0.89 4.67
N ILE A 420 -0.37 -0.02 5.19
CA ILE A 420 0.85 -0.44 5.88
C ILE A 420 0.54 -1.17 7.20
N GLN A 421 -0.50 -0.76 7.93
CA GLN A 421 -1.01 -1.49 9.09
C GLN A 421 -1.22 -2.97 8.79
N GLN A 422 -1.94 -3.30 7.72
CA GLN A 422 -2.10 -4.71 7.36
C GLN A 422 -0.79 -5.32 6.89
N LEU A 423 -0.05 -4.64 6.02
CA LEU A 423 1.18 -5.14 5.45
C LEU A 423 2.16 -5.58 6.56
N ASP A 424 2.40 -4.72 7.54
CA ASP A 424 3.41 -4.95 8.55
C ASP A 424 2.88 -5.75 9.75
N MET A 425 1.75 -5.35 10.34
CA MET A 425 1.24 -5.99 11.57
C MET A 425 0.77 -7.43 11.32
N GLU A 426 0.13 -7.70 10.17
CA GLU A 426 -0.28 -9.07 9.82
C GLU A 426 0.92 -9.94 9.36
N SER A 427 1.98 -9.32 8.82
CA SER A 427 3.22 -10.03 8.47
C SER A 427 4.03 -10.39 9.71
N ASN A 428 4.32 -9.38 10.55
CA ASN A 428 5.37 -9.45 11.56
C ASN A 428 4.84 -9.52 13.00
N GLY A 429 3.52 -9.38 13.23
CA GLY A 429 2.87 -9.62 14.51
C GLY A 429 2.82 -11.10 14.89
N LYS A 430 3.99 -11.69 15.13
CA LYS A 430 4.20 -13.13 15.37
C LYS A 430 4.77 -13.37 16.76
N HIS A 431 4.59 -14.60 17.26
CA HIS A 431 5.16 -15.02 18.54
C HIS A 431 5.99 -16.32 18.41
N VAL A 432 6.11 -16.86 17.20
CA VAL A 432 6.85 -18.09 16.88
C VAL A 432 7.74 -17.81 15.68
N ASN A 433 9.00 -18.22 15.76
CA ASN A 433 9.97 -18.13 14.65
C ASN A 433 9.71 -19.24 13.60
N ILE A 434 10.41 -19.18 12.46
CA ILE A 434 10.28 -20.15 11.37
C ILE A 434 10.71 -21.58 11.75
N PHE A 435 11.37 -21.74 12.90
CA PHE A 435 11.82 -23.03 13.44
C PHE A 435 10.82 -23.64 14.43
N GLY A 436 9.70 -22.98 14.69
CA GLY A 436 8.65 -23.47 15.60
C GLY A 436 8.89 -23.15 17.07
N GLU A 437 9.80 -22.23 17.38
CA GLU A 437 10.10 -21.81 18.75
C GLU A 437 9.46 -20.47 19.09
N VAL A 438 9.04 -20.31 20.35
CA VAL A 438 8.53 -19.02 20.84
C VAL A 438 9.67 -18.00 20.91
N VAL A 439 9.47 -16.83 20.27
CA VAL A 439 10.44 -15.73 20.30
C VAL A 439 10.50 -15.10 21.70
N ASP A 440 11.71 -14.75 22.15
CA ASP A 440 11.99 -14.19 23.48
C ASP A 440 12.35 -12.68 23.45
N TYR A 441 12.11 -12.03 22.33
CA TYR A 441 12.29 -10.59 22.08
C TYR A 441 11.05 -10.01 21.39
N PRO A 442 10.81 -8.69 21.50
CA PRO A 442 9.67 -8.07 20.83
C PRO A 442 9.89 -8.02 19.31
N VAL A 443 8.83 -8.36 18.58
CA VAL A 443 8.75 -8.34 17.11
C VAL A 443 7.43 -7.71 16.68
N GLY A 444 7.41 -7.10 15.48
CA GLY A 444 6.22 -6.49 14.89
C GLY A 444 5.73 -5.25 15.63
N GLU A 445 5.98 -4.07 15.07
CA GLU A 445 5.51 -2.81 15.65
C GLU A 445 3.99 -2.63 15.51
N ILE A 446 3.41 -1.83 16.41
CA ILE A 446 2.07 -1.28 16.20
C ILE A 446 2.18 -0.09 15.25
N ASP A 447 1.75 -0.27 14.02
CA ASP A 447 1.72 0.81 13.02
C ASP A 447 0.43 1.63 13.13
N PHE A 448 0.57 2.95 13.11
CA PHE A 448 -0.54 3.88 12.96
C PHE A 448 -0.09 5.14 12.24
N GLY A 449 -1.02 6.00 11.85
CA GLY A 449 -0.66 7.22 11.15
C GLY A 449 -1.84 7.93 10.53
N GLU A 450 -1.64 9.20 10.25
CA GLU A 450 -2.53 10.09 9.51
C GLU A 450 -1.66 11.05 8.69
N PRO A 451 -2.16 11.59 7.56
CA PRO A 451 -1.46 12.62 6.82
C PRO A 451 -1.05 13.82 7.67
N GLY A 452 0.11 14.39 7.35
CA GLY A 452 0.46 15.73 7.79
C GLY A 452 -0.35 16.76 6.99
N THR A 453 -0.86 17.83 7.60
CA THR A 453 -0.68 18.26 8.99
C THR A 453 -1.76 17.74 9.95
N ASN A 454 -2.76 16.99 9.47
CA ASN A 454 -3.90 16.51 10.26
C ASN A 454 -3.47 15.79 11.55
N GLY A 455 -2.49 14.88 11.44
CA GLY A 455 -1.93 14.17 12.60
C GLY A 455 -1.34 15.10 13.67
N GLN A 456 -0.79 16.24 13.28
CA GLN A 456 -0.22 17.24 14.20
C GLN A 456 -1.27 17.83 15.13
N HIS A 457 -2.49 17.98 14.63
CA HIS A 457 -3.63 18.51 15.36
C HIS A 457 -4.48 17.41 16.04
N SER A 458 -3.98 16.17 16.09
CA SER A 458 -4.67 15.03 16.69
C SER A 458 -3.84 14.40 17.82
N PHE A 459 -2.67 13.86 17.51
CA PHE A 459 -1.91 13.03 18.47
C PHE A 459 -0.42 13.39 18.60
N PHE A 460 0.09 14.42 17.91
CA PHE A 460 1.49 14.85 18.04
C PHE A 460 1.85 15.35 19.45
N GLN A 461 0.87 15.80 20.25
CA GLN A 461 1.10 16.07 21.68
C GLN A 461 1.69 14.86 22.40
N LEU A 462 1.17 13.66 22.12
CA LEU A 462 1.73 12.41 22.67
C LEU A 462 3.10 12.12 22.06
N LEU A 463 3.26 12.30 20.75
CA LEU A 463 4.55 12.05 20.10
C LEU A 463 5.68 12.94 20.63
N HIS A 464 5.37 14.19 21.02
CA HIS A 464 6.33 15.16 21.52
C HIS A 464 6.60 15.09 23.03
N MET A 465 5.57 14.83 23.84
CA MET A 465 5.69 14.90 25.31
C MET A 465 5.33 13.60 26.03
N GLY A 466 4.69 12.65 25.35
CA GLY A 466 4.30 11.35 25.89
C GLY A 466 5.32 10.27 25.57
N GLN A 467 4.82 9.07 25.27
CA GLN A 467 5.64 7.91 24.91
C GLN A 467 6.49 8.20 23.66
N VAL A 468 7.68 7.59 23.59
CA VAL A 468 8.54 7.71 22.40
C VAL A 468 8.04 6.75 21.34
N VAL A 469 7.71 7.30 20.17
CA VAL A 469 7.23 6.56 19.01
C VAL A 469 8.07 7.01 17.80
N PRO A 470 8.91 6.13 17.23
CA PRO A 470 9.59 6.38 15.96
C PRO A 470 8.62 6.80 14.87
N CYS A 471 9.01 7.79 14.06
CA CYS A 471 8.16 8.36 13.02
C CYS A 471 8.79 8.21 11.63
N ASP A 472 8.03 7.73 10.65
CA ASP A 472 8.35 7.82 9.23
C ASP A 472 7.62 9.02 8.63
N PHE A 473 8.35 10.07 8.27
CA PHE A 473 7.84 11.23 7.55
C PHE A 473 8.01 11.00 6.05
N ILE A 474 6.95 11.19 5.25
CA ILE A 474 6.99 10.98 3.79
C ILE A 474 6.54 12.27 3.11
N GLY A 475 7.41 12.91 2.34
CA GLY A 475 7.14 14.18 1.67
C GLY A 475 7.44 14.13 0.17
N PHE A 476 6.94 15.12 -0.55
CA PHE A 476 7.12 15.25 -2.00
C PHE A 476 7.62 16.65 -2.35
N ILE A 477 8.53 16.75 -3.33
CA ILE A 477 9.06 18.03 -3.81
C ILE A 477 7.94 18.83 -4.51
N GLU A 478 7.08 18.17 -5.28
CA GLU A 478 5.97 18.80 -6.00
C GLU A 478 4.60 18.29 -5.53
N SER A 479 3.63 19.20 -5.49
CA SER A 479 2.21 18.88 -5.29
C SER A 479 1.58 18.36 -6.58
N GLN A 480 0.63 17.43 -6.46
CA GLN A 480 -0.25 17.03 -7.56
C GLN A 480 -1.15 18.19 -8.03
N ASN A 481 -1.48 19.13 -7.13
CA ASN A 481 -2.36 20.27 -7.37
C ASN A 481 -1.76 21.52 -6.69
N PRO A 482 -0.76 22.17 -7.33
CA PRO A 482 -0.11 23.33 -6.76
C PRO A 482 -1.08 24.52 -6.68
N VAL A 483 -1.09 25.19 -5.54
CA VAL A 483 -1.89 26.40 -5.28
C VAL A 483 -1.00 27.44 -4.61
N CYS A 484 -1.14 28.69 -5.05
CA CYS A 484 -0.56 29.86 -4.40
C CYS A 484 -1.68 30.89 -4.26
N GLU A 485 -2.03 31.26 -3.04
CA GLU A 485 -3.03 32.30 -2.77
C GLU A 485 -2.39 33.69 -2.79
N GLU A 486 -3.13 34.67 -3.30
CA GLU A 486 -2.65 36.06 -3.35
C GLU A 486 -2.46 36.62 -1.94
N GLY A 487 -1.27 37.16 -1.66
CA GLY A 487 -0.94 37.75 -0.36
C GLY A 487 -0.30 36.79 0.64
N GLU A 488 -0.28 35.49 0.36
CA GLU A 488 0.45 34.51 1.19
C GLU A 488 1.95 34.53 0.87
N PRO A 489 2.83 34.35 1.88
CA PRO A 489 4.28 34.46 1.71
C PRO A 489 4.90 33.26 0.97
N VAL A 490 4.25 32.10 1.00
CA VAL A 490 4.69 30.85 0.38
C VAL A 490 3.51 30.12 -0.26
N SER A 491 3.78 29.15 -1.13
CA SER A 491 2.72 28.32 -1.70
C SER A 491 2.07 27.43 -0.63
N ASN A 492 0.86 26.93 -0.89
CA ASN A 492 0.21 25.99 0.03
C ASN A 492 1.02 24.69 0.21
N HIS A 493 1.78 24.27 -0.82
CA HIS A 493 2.66 23.11 -0.73
C HIS A 493 3.90 23.40 0.11
N ASP A 494 4.49 24.59 -0.02
CA ASP A 494 5.61 25.00 0.83
C ASP A 494 5.19 25.13 2.30
N GLU A 495 3.97 25.62 2.57
CA GLU A 495 3.42 25.67 3.93
C GLU A 495 3.26 24.25 4.54
N LEU A 496 2.77 23.30 3.75
CA LEU A 496 2.74 21.88 4.12
C LEU A 496 4.16 21.35 4.40
N MET A 497 5.10 21.62 3.51
CA MET A 497 6.46 21.09 3.59
C MET A 497 7.32 21.78 4.67
N ALA A 498 7.04 23.03 5.04
CA ALA A 498 7.65 23.68 6.19
C ALA A 498 7.45 22.85 7.46
N ASN A 499 6.25 22.26 7.60
CA ASN A 499 5.95 21.35 8.70
C ASN A 499 6.64 19.97 8.56
N PHE A 500 6.77 19.44 7.34
CA PHE A 500 7.53 18.21 7.08
C PHE A 500 8.97 18.32 7.56
N PHE A 501 9.61 19.48 7.35
CA PHE A 501 10.98 19.73 7.81
C PHE A 501 11.07 20.04 9.30
N ALA A 502 10.13 20.82 9.84
CA ALA A 502 10.18 21.27 11.24
C ALA A 502 9.90 20.16 12.26
N GLN A 503 8.96 19.25 11.97
CA GLN A 503 8.52 18.25 12.95
C GLN A 503 9.60 17.21 13.33
N PRO A 504 10.36 16.64 12.38
CA PRO A 504 11.51 15.78 12.69
C PRO A 504 12.54 16.47 13.59
N ASP A 505 12.84 17.75 13.35
CA ASP A 505 13.77 18.53 14.17
C ASP A 505 13.22 18.75 15.58
N ALA A 506 11.96 19.16 15.71
CA ALA A 506 11.33 19.31 17.01
C ALA A 506 11.36 18.01 17.85
N LEU A 507 11.13 16.86 17.22
CA LEU A 507 11.24 15.53 17.86
C LEU A 507 12.68 15.19 18.28
N ALA A 508 13.67 15.53 17.45
CA ALA A 508 15.08 15.22 17.71
C ALA A 508 15.70 16.12 18.78
N PHE A 509 15.55 17.44 18.65
CA PHE A 509 16.18 18.44 19.51
C PHE A 509 15.41 18.62 20.83
N GLY A 510 14.09 18.75 20.75
CA GLY A 510 13.27 19.19 21.87
C GLY A 510 13.50 20.65 22.23
N LYS A 511 13.20 20.99 23.49
CA LYS A 511 13.30 22.33 24.07
C LYS A 511 13.52 22.22 25.57
N THR A 512 14.65 22.73 26.04
CA THR A 512 15.12 22.62 27.42
C THR A 512 14.44 23.61 28.36
N ALA A 513 14.53 23.35 29.67
CA ALA A 513 14.00 24.24 30.69
C ALA A 513 14.66 25.64 30.63
N ASP A 514 15.94 25.72 30.27
CA ASP A 514 16.66 26.98 30.16
C ASP A 514 16.19 27.81 28.96
N GLU A 515 15.94 27.18 27.82
CA GLU A 515 15.34 27.84 26.65
C GLU A 515 13.93 28.37 26.98
N VAL A 516 13.10 27.57 27.66
CA VAL A 516 11.78 28.02 28.12
C VAL A 516 11.90 29.18 29.13
N ARG A 517 12.91 29.16 30.01
CA ARG A 517 13.17 30.27 30.96
C ARG A 517 13.58 31.55 30.23
N GLN A 518 14.40 31.44 29.18
CA GLN A 518 14.82 32.58 28.36
C GLN A 518 13.65 33.24 27.62
N GLU A 519 12.57 32.51 27.35
CA GLU A 519 11.31 33.05 26.81
C GLU A 519 10.45 33.79 27.85
N GLY A 520 10.94 33.95 29.08
CA GLY A 520 10.27 34.70 30.14
C GLY A 520 9.06 33.97 30.75
N LYS A 521 9.01 32.63 30.66
CA LYS A 521 7.93 31.84 31.27
C LYS A 521 8.14 31.72 32.79
N PRO A 522 7.05 31.75 33.59
CA PRO A 522 7.17 31.61 35.05
C PRO A 522 7.62 30.20 35.43
N GLU A 523 8.42 30.06 36.49
CA GLU A 523 9.12 28.82 36.86
C GLU A 523 8.19 27.60 37.01
N TRP A 524 6.97 27.80 37.51
CA TRP A 524 5.98 26.71 37.66
C TRP A 524 5.49 26.16 36.32
N LEU A 525 5.49 26.96 35.25
CA LEU A 525 5.01 26.57 33.93
C LEU A 525 6.11 25.88 33.11
N ILE A 526 7.39 26.12 33.45
CA ILE A 526 8.54 25.62 32.69
C ILE A 526 8.47 24.10 32.46
N PRO A 527 8.23 23.23 33.47
CA PRO A 527 8.20 21.78 33.27
C PRO A 527 7.12 21.31 32.27
N HIS A 528 6.04 22.08 32.10
CA HIS A 528 4.97 21.78 31.14
C HIS A 528 5.29 22.17 29.70
N MET A 529 6.29 23.03 29.51
CA MET A 529 6.73 23.54 28.20
C MET A 529 8.08 22.94 27.76
N VAL A 530 8.66 22.04 28.55
CA VAL A 530 9.86 21.28 28.20
C VAL A 530 9.49 20.18 27.21
N PHE A 531 10.22 20.13 26.10
CA PHE A 531 10.18 19.03 25.14
C PHE A 531 11.46 18.24 25.32
N THR A 532 11.37 16.97 25.72
CA THR A 532 12.56 16.17 26.03
C THR A 532 13.45 15.91 24.83
N GLY A 533 12.91 16.00 23.61
CA GLY A 533 13.63 15.62 22.38
C GLY A 533 13.97 14.12 22.38
N ASN A 534 15.03 13.76 21.65
CA ASN A 534 15.58 12.40 21.55
C ASN A 534 14.57 11.36 21.00
N ARG A 535 13.61 11.81 20.20
CA ARG A 535 12.56 10.98 19.59
C ARG A 535 12.93 10.71 18.12
N PRO A 536 13.12 9.45 17.71
CA PRO A 536 13.72 9.14 16.43
C PRO A 536 12.74 9.31 15.26
N SER A 537 13.27 9.68 14.10
CA SER A 537 12.52 9.71 12.85
C SER A 537 13.36 9.35 11.63
N SER A 538 12.68 8.89 10.59
CA SER A 538 13.19 8.76 9.22
C SER A 538 12.38 9.70 8.32
N CYS A 539 13.04 10.37 7.38
CA CYS A 539 12.38 11.23 6.40
C CYS A 539 12.61 10.67 4.99
N LEU A 540 11.52 10.37 4.30
CA LEU A 540 11.50 10.04 2.88
C LEU A 540 11.07 11.28 2.09
N LEU A 541 11.90 11.72 1.14
CA LEU A 541 11.56 12.80 0.22
C LEU A 541 11.63 12.28 -1.21
N MET A 542 10.56 12.45 -1.98
CA MET A 542 10.44 11.96 -3.36
C MET A 542 10.02 13.10 -4.30
N PRO A 543 10.13 12.96 -5.64
CA PRO A 543 9.90 14.07 -6.55
C PRO A 543 8.43 14.54 -6.56
N VAL A 544 7.53 13.71 -7.09
CA VAL A 544 6.09 13.97 -7.13
C VAL A 544 5.37 12.65 -6.93
N LEU A 545 4.24 12.65 -6.22
CA LEU A 545 3.46 11.44 -6.04
C LEU A 545 2.70 11.13 -7.35
N ASP A 546 3.36 10.44 -8.27
CA ASP A 546 2.74 9.88 -9.47
C ASP A 546 2.59 8.35 -9.37
N ALA A 547 2.06 7.71 -10.40
CA ALA A 547 1.92 6.24 -10.42
C ALA A 547 3.24 5.50 -10.19
N TYR A 548 4.34 5.98 -10.79
CA TYR A 548 5.66 5.35 -10.66
C TYR A 548 6.17 5.47 -9.22
N VAL A 549 6.16 6.68 -8.66
CA VAL A 549 6.61 6.93 -7.27
C VAL A 549 5.73 6.22 -6.26
N THR A 550 4.41 6.12 -6.50
CA THR A 550 3.50 5.31 -5.69
C THR A 550 3.90 3.83 -5.70
N GLY A 551 4.34 3.31 -6.84
CA GLY A 551 4.87 1.96 -6.98
C GLY A 551 6.18 1.75 -6.21
N GLN A 552 7.11 2.71 -6.31
CA GLN A 552 8.36 2.67 -5.54
C GLN A 552 8.08 2.66 -4.03
N LEU A 553 7.16 3.52 -3.56
CA LEU A 553 6.79 3.62 -2.15
C LEU A 553 6.15 2.32 -1.63
N LEU A 554 5.26 1.70 -2.40
CA LEU A 554 4.68 0.40 -2.06
C LEU A 554 5.78 -0.64 -1.88
N ALA A 555 6.62 -0.84 -2.89
CA ALA A 555 7.64 -1.88 -2.89
C ALA A 555 8.70 -1.62 -1.79
N LEU A 556 9.00 -0.35 -1.48
CA LEU A 556 9.88 0.02 -0.39
C LEU A 556 9.38 -0.56 0.93
N TYR A 557 8.08 -0.40 1.23
CA TYR A 557 7.50 -0.90 2.47
C TYR A 557 7.26 -2.42 2.46
N GLU A 558 6.89 -3.02 1.32
CA GLU A 558 6.81 -4.48 1.19
C GLU A 558 8.16 -5.14 1.55
N HIS A 559 9.26 -4.60 1.02
CA HIS A 559 10.60 -5.12 1.30
C HIS A 559 11.10 -4.76 2.69
N ARG A 560 10.77 -3.58 3.22
CA ARG A 560 11.08 -3.22 4.61
C ARG A 560 10.49 -4.23 5.58
N THR A 561 9.21 -4.57 5.41
CA THR A 561 8.51 -5.57 6.23
C THR A 561 9.16 -6.95 6.10
N ALA A 562 9.54 -7.36 4.88
CA ALA A 562 10.24 -8.63 4.66
C ALA A 562 11.62 -8.67 5.34
N VAL A 563 12.40 -7.58 5.27
CA VAL A 563 13.71 -7.47 5.93
C VAL A 563 13.56 -7.73 7.42
N GLN A 564 12.63 -7.07 8.10
CA GLN A 564 12.43 -7.27 9.53
C GLN A 564 12.08 -8.73 9.87
N GLY A 565 11.15 -9.32 9.11
CA GLY A 565 10.80 -10.73 9.29
C GLY A 565 11.99 -11.68 9.12
N PHE A 566 12.85 -11.41 8.13
CA PHE A 566 14.07 -12.18 7.90
C PHE A 566 15.07 -12.05 9.05
N ILE A 567 15.22 -10.86 9.64
CA ILE A 567 16.10 -10.62 10.80
C ILE A 567 15.56 -11.28 12.06
N TRP A 568 14.27 -11.14 12.33
CA TRP A 568 13.61 -11.76 13.48
C TRP A 568 13.40 -13.27 13.34
N GLU A 569 13.73 -13.82 12.17
CA GLU A 569 13.53 -15.22 11.82
C GLU A 569 12.07 -15.67 11.98
N ILE A 570 11.10 -14.78 11.68
CA ILE A 570 9.67 -15.08 11.69
C ILE A 570 9.14 -15.26 10.27
N ASN A 571 8.01 -15.94 10.12
CA ASN A 571 7.36 -16.07 8.83
C ASN A 571 6.49 -14.84 8.55
N SER A 572 6.94 -13.91 7.71
CA SER A 572 6.16 -12.72 7.32
C SER A 572 4.96 -13.01 6.41
N PHE A 573 4.76 -14.26 6.00
CA PHE A 573 3.89 -14.59 4.86
C PHE A 573 2.68 -15.48 5.21
N ASP A 574 2.59 -15.95 6.46
CA ASP A 574 1.40 -16.61 7.00
C ASP A 574 0.55 -15.67 7.89
N GLN A 575 -0.60 -16.16 8.37
CA GLN A 575 -1.51 -15.39 9.25
C GLN A 575 -2.44 -16.28 10.10
N PHE A 576 -1.95 -17.32 10.77
CA PHE A 576 -2.83 -18.22 11.56
C PHE A 576 -3.66 -17.53 12.66
N GLY A 577 -3.21 -16.37 13.15
CA GLY A 577 -3.88 -15.61 14.21
C GLY A 577 -5.32 -15.18 13.89
N VAL A 578 -5.72 -15.16 12.62
CA VAL A 578 -7.08 -14.72 12.22
C VAL A 578 -8.13 -15.83 12.26
N GLU A 579 -7.73 -17.10 12.43
CA GLU A 579 -8.64 -18.24 12.26
C GLU A 579 -9.57 -18.48 13.46
N LEU A 580 -9.08 -18.28 14.68
CA LEU A 580 -9.87 -18.52 15.90
C LEU A 580 -11.14 -17.66 15.94
N GLY A 581 -11.03 -16.38 15.58
CA GLY A 581 -12.17 -15.46 15.50
C GLY A 581 -13.23 -15.94 14.50
N LYS A 582 -12.81 -16.43 13.32
CA LYS A 582 -13.72 -16.96 12.29
C LYS A 582 -14.49 -18.19 12.80
N VAL A 583 -13.81 -19.11 13.49
CA VAL A 583 -14.44 -20.31 14.07
C VAL A 583 -15.48 -19.91 15.12
N LEU A 584 -15.14 -19.00 16.03
CA LEU A 584 -16.07 -18.54 17.07
C LEU A 584 -17.27 -17.76 16.49
N ALA A 585 -17.04 -16.90 15.50
CA ALA A 585 -18.11 -16.18 14.79
C ALA A 585 -19.08 -17.14 14.09
N ASN A 586 -18.60 -18.24 13.50
CA ASN A 586 -19.47 -19.27 12.93
C ASN A 586 -20.39 -19.91 13.98
N LYS A 587 -19.89 -20.15 15.20
CA LYS A 587 -20.68 -20.67 16.33
C LYS A 587 -21.77 -19.68 16.74
N VAL A 588 -21.42 -18.40 16.89
CA VAL A 588 -22.38 -17.32 17.21
C VAL A 588 -23.44 -17.21 16.12
N ARG A 589 -23.04 -17.20 14.84
CA ARG A 589 -23.97 -17.13 13.70
C ARG A 589 -24.97 -18.29 13.69
N LYS A 590 -24.52 -19.52 13.96
CA LYS A 590 -25.42 -20.67 14.06
C LYS A 590 -26.47 -20.44 15.16
N GLN A 591 -26.05 -19.96 16.32
CA GLN A 591 -26.95 -19.69 17.44
C GLN A 591 -27.91 -18.54 17.16
N LEU A 592 -27.46 -17.46 16.52
CA LEU A 592 -28.34 -16.37 16.06
C LEU A 592 -29.40 -16.89 15.08
N ASN A 593 -29.01 -17.70 14.10
CA ASN A 593 -29.94 -18.32 13.15
C ASN A 593 -30.96 -19.23 13.86
N GLU A 594 -30.49 -20.10 14.77
CA GLU A 594 -31.33 -20.99 15.56
C GLU A 594 -32.31 -20.24 16.47
N SER A 595 -31.87 -19.16 17.10
CA SER A 595 -32.75 -18.32 17.94
C SER A 595 -33.74 -17.50 17.11
N ARG A 596 -33.32 -16.95 15.97
CA ARG A 596 -34.19 -16.15 15.10
C ARG A 596 -35.30 -16.95 14.44
N TYR A 597 -34.95 -18.08 13.84
CA TYR A 597 -35.84 -18.76 12.91
C TYR A 597 -36.38 -20.09 13.45
N PHE A 598 -35.82 -20.60 14.55
CA PHE A 598 -36.22 -21.89 15.14
C PHE A 598 -36.53 -21.79 16.64
N ASN A 599 -36.67 -20.58 17.18
CA ASN A 599 -37.01 -20.28 18.57
C ASN A 599 -36.15 -21.03 19.61
N LYS A 600 -34.89 -21.34 19.28
CA LYS A 600 -33.98 -22.00 20.22
C LYS A 600 -33.37 -20.97 21.18
N LYS A 601 -33.19 -21.35 22.45
CA LYS A 601 -32.47 -20.52 23.43
C LYS A 601 -30.98 -20.46 23.12
N ILE A 602 -30.37 -19.29 23.35
CA ILE A 602 -28.92 -19.11 23.26
C ILE A 602 -28.23 -19.98 24.32
N SER A 603 -27.24 -20.75 23.90
CA SER A 603 -26.46 -21.64 24.80
C SER A 603 -25.05 -21.90 24.27
N GLY A 604 -24.18 -22.45 25.12
CA GLY A 604 -22.82 -22.84 24.72
C GLY A 604 -21.80 -21.70 24.68
N PHE A 605 -22.08 -20.58 25.34
CA PHE A 605 -21.16 -19.45 25.49
C PHE A 605 -20.90 -19.16 26.98
N ASN A 606 -19.85 -18.40 27.29
CA ASN A 606 -19.61 -17.91 28.64
C ASN A 606 -20.76 -17.00 29.12
N HIS A 607 -20.80 -16.70 30.42
CA HIS A 607 -21.88 -15.92 31.03
C HIS A 607 -22.06 -14.54 30.38
N SER A 608 -20.96 -13.82 30.16
CA SER A 608 -20.98 -12.47 29.58
C SER A 608 -21.52 -12.46 28.16
N THR A 609 -21.00 -13.33 27.28
CA THR A 609 -21.47 -13.46 25.89
C THR A 609 -22.94 -13.89 25.84
N THR A 610 -23.35 -14.82 26.71
CA THR A 610 -24.75 -15.26 26.78
C THR A 610 -25.68 -14.10 27.15
N LYS A 611 -25.33 -13.31 28.17
CA LYS A 611 -26.12 -12.14 28.60
C LYS A 611 -26.23 -11.09 27.49
N LEU A 612 -25.12 -10.80 26.79
CA LEU A 612 -25.12 -9.85 25.67
C LEU A 612 -25.92 -10.35 24.47
N LEU A 613 -25.79 -11.64 24.11
CA LEU A 613 -26.56 -12.23 23.01
C LEU A 613 -28.06 -12.22 23.31
N ASN A 614 -28.47 -12.55 24.53
CA ASN A 614 -29.88 -12.46 24.92
C ASN A 614 -30.38 -11.01 24.81
N ARG A 615 -29.63 -10.04 25.34
CA ARG A 615 -29.99 -8.62 25.23
C ARG A 615 -30.07 -8.15 23.78
N TYR A 616 -29.13 -8.57 22.93
CA TYR A 616 -29.15 -8.28 21.50
C TYR A 616 -30.43 -8.83 20.86
N MET A 617 -30.75 -10.11 21.10
CA MET A 617 -31.92 -10.78 20.53
C MET A 617 -33.25 -10.18 20.99
N GLU A 618 -33.37 -9.76 22.25
CA GLU A 618 -34.53 -9.05 22.79
C GLU A 618 -34.74 -7.68 22.13
N GLY A 619 -33.64 -6.96 21.86
CA GLY A 619 -33.68 -5.58 21.36
C GLY A 619 -33.72 -5.43 19.84
N SER A 620 -33.64 -6.52 19.09
CA SER A 620 -33.58 -6.47 17.62
C SER A 620 -34.66 -7.31 16.98
N VAL A 621 -35.32 -6.76 15.97
CA VAL A 621 -36.31 -7.48 15.14
C VAL A 621 -35.55 -8.27 14.08
N GLY A 622 -35.98 -9.50 13.78
CA GLY A 622 -35.43 -10.22 12.63
C GLY A 622 -35.75 -9.46 11.36
N CYS A 623 -34.77 -9.24 10.49
CA CYS A 623 -35.07 -8.82 9.12
C CYS A 623 -35.76 -10.00 8.43
N ALA A 624 -37.01 -9.83 7.98
CA ALA A 624 -37.63 -10.79 7.09
C ALA A 624 -36.78 -10.90 5.83
N PHE A 625 -36.78 -12.04 5.15
CA PHE A 625 -36.08 -12.24 3.87
C PHE A 625 -36.64 -11.37 2.72
N GLU A 626 -37.48 -10.38 3.02
CA GLU A 626 -38.02 -9.43 2.06
C GLU A 626 -36.91 -8.51 1.56
N HIS A 627 -36.88 -8.34 0.26
CA HIS A 627 -35.77 -7.82 -0.53
C HIS A 627 -35.18 -6.52 0.05
N VAL A 628 -33.85 -6.50 0.19
CA VAL A 628 -33.01 -5.39 0.69
C VAL A 628 -33.20 -4.06 -0.08
N PHE A 629 -33.98 -4.05 -1.16
CA PHE A 629 -34.14 -2.94 -2.09
C PHE A 629 -35.59 -2.43 -2.24
N HIS A 630 -36.44 -2.59 -1.22
CA HIS A 630 -37.60 -1.72 -1.09
C HIS A 630 -37.15 -0.34 -0.57
N TYR A 631 -36.61 0.48 -1.45
CA TYR A 631 -36.58 1.92 -1.21
C TYR A 631 -37.93 2.46 -1.67
N GLU A 632 -38.68 3.05 -0.74
CA GLU A 632 -39.88 3.81 -1.06
C GLU A 632 -39.49 4.91 -2.07
N ASP A 633 -40.04 4.83 -3.29
CA ASP A 633 -40.02 5.94 -4.23
C ASP A 633 -40.92 7.05 -3.64
N GLU A 634 -40.30 8.08 -3.05
CA GLU A 634 -40.90 9.41 -2.87
C GLU A 634 -40.21 10.45 -3.75
#